data_AF-S4XFN0-F1
#
_entry.id   AF-S4XFN0-F1
#
_cell.length_a   1.000
_cell.length_b   1.000
_cell.length_c   1.000
_cell.angle_alpha   90.00
_cell.angle_beta   90.00
_cell.angle_gamma   90.00
#
_symmetry.space_group_name_H-M   'P 1'
#
loop_
_entity.id
_entity.type
_entity.pdbx_description
1 polymer ?
#
loop_
_entity_poly.entity_id
_entity_poly.type
_entity_poly.pdbx_seq_one_letter_code
_entity_poly.pdbx_strand_id
1 'polypeptide(L)'
;MPPTESIRGAFQVGYSTPTRPEDAWGDSWRCDHAVLTPVNDPARATWTAQVMDRIRPDGVVVPRQLRSTDGRYAMGGWTARSFVSGHRAPRFDEVAAAALRLNAALVGEPRPAFLSTAPSGVAPRAGVLGDADLFAAAENAAWADDPTEQLGAVMDASAVPREDVAAAMAKAAALIPLRAPVAAPDQLVHGDMLGCTVFDGSADPAVVDLVPAWRPTGWSVALTVVDAVAWSGAEDELFDRWSHLPDFTQLLLRAVIYRLFVHAVLPDSRPEAWPGLERVSDIVKVRVSGRSDRSGADDRIGEDVGGSTGGDGTGQETGREHDGLDGLDGQDGQDGHSGGEGADGRD
;
A
#
# COMPACT_ATOMS: atom_id res chain seq x y z
N MET A 1 25.32 5.56 15.60
CA MET A 1 26.15 6.69 16.11
C MET A 1 25.59 8.01 15.59
N PRO A 2 25.71 9.14 16.31
CA PRO A 2 25.30 10.45 15.79
C PRO A 2 26.14 10.89 14.58
N PRO A 3 25.60 11.74 13.69
CA PRO A 3 26.35 12.28 12.55
C PRO A 3 27.52 13.14 13.04
N THR A 4 28.67 12.99 12.40
CA THR A 4 29.86 13.79 12.70
C THR A 4 29.65 15.26 12.32
N GLU A 5 30.48 16.16 12.86
CA GLU A 5 30.41 17.59 12.51
C GLU A 5 30.59 17.83 11.01
N SER A 6 31.46 17.06 10.35
CA SER A 6 31.67 17.13 8.90
C SER A 6 30.38 16.79 8.13
N ILE A 7 29.68 15.72 8.51
CA ILE A 7 28.39 15.34 7.90
C ILE A 7 27.34 16.41 8.16
N ARG A 8 27.23 16.93 9.39
CA ARG A 8 26.29 18.02 9.70
C ARG A 8 26.60 19.29 8.93
N GLY A 9 27.87 19.66 8.83
CA GLY A 9 28.35 20.83 8.07
C GLY A 9 28.02 20.73 6.59
N ALA A 10 28.08 19.52 6.01
CA ALA A 10 27.67 19.28 4.63
C ALA A 10 26.19 19.56 4.38
N PHE A 11 25.32 19.37 5.36
CA PHE A 11 23.90 19.74 5.30
C PHE A 11 23.60 21.07 6.02
N GLN A 12 24.62 21.93 6.14
CA GLN A 12 24.52 23.30 6.66
C GLN A 12 24.01 23.41 8.12
N VAL A 13 24.18 22.35 8.92
CA VAL A 13 23.76 22.28 10.33
C VAL A 13 24.91 21.89 11.29
N GLY A 14 26.16 22.17 10.89
CA GLY A 14 27.38 21.81 11.64
C GLY A 14 27.41 22.30 13.09
N TYR A 15 26.84 23.50 13.33
CA TYR A 15 26.73 24.15 14.63
C TYR A 15 25.79 23.46 15.62
N SER A 16 24.89 22.62 15.13
CA SER A 16 23.84 22.01 15.96
C SER A 16 24.34 20.75 16.68
N THR A 17 23.82 20.51 17.88
CA THR A 17 24.02 19.27 18.62
C THR A 17 22.95 18.25 18.20
N PRO A 18 23.32 17.05 17.70
CA PRO A 18 22.35 16.01 17.36
C PRO A 18 21.50 15.59 18.56
N THR A 19 20.19 15.52 18.35
CA THR A 19 19.25 14.88 19.29
C THR A 19 18.48 13.77 18.59
N ARG A 20 17.95 12.82 19.36
CA ARG A 20 17.04 11.82 18.80
C ARG A 20 15.68 12.49 18.55
N PRO A 21 15.17 12.48 17.31
CA PRO A 21 13.80 12.89 17.03
C PRO A 21 12.81 11.86 17.61
N GLU A 22 11.53 12.17 17.54
CA GLU A 22 10.48 11.22 17.90
C GLU A 22 10.45 10.01 16.95
N ASP A 23 9.80 8.93 17.40
CA ASP A 23 9.89 7.59 16.81
C ASP A 23 9.50 7.48 15.32
N ALA A 24 8.74 8.42 14.77
CA ALA A 24 8.36 8.43 13.34
C ALA A 24 9.54 8.66 12.40
N TRP A 25 10.65 9.18 12.92
CA TRP A 25 11.86 9.47 12.15
C TRP A 25 12.86 8.31 12.17
N GLY A 26 12.52 7.16 12.75
CA GLY A 26 13.37 5.96 12.79
C GLY A 26 14.76 6.25 13.36
N ASP A 27 15.80 5.66 12.75
CA ASP A 27 17.19 5.80 13.18
C ASP A 27 17.88 7.12 12.78
N SER A 28 17.13 8.22 12.84
CA SER A 28 17.60 9.54 12.44
C SER A 28 18.06 10.40 13.62
N TRP A 29 18.64 11.55 13.27
CA TRP A 29 19.13 12.56 14.20
C TRP A 29 18.63 13.93 13.79
N ARG A 30 17.95 14.62 14.71
CA ARG A 30 17.55 16.01 14.51
C ARG A 30 18.73 16.93 14.80
N CYS A 31 18.99 17.82 13.87
CA CYS A 31 20.04 18.82 13.86
C CYS A 31 19.38 20.16 13.49
N ASP A 32 18.88 20.90 14.50
CA ASP A 32 18.09 22.13 14.33
C ASP A 32 16.82 21.89 13.46
N HIS A 33 16.84 22.36 12.22
CA HIS A 33 15.77 22.26 11.23
C HIS A 33 15.92 21.06 10.28
N ALA A 34 17.00 20.28 10.42
CA ALA A 34 17.28 19.11 9.59
C ALA A 34 17.12 17.82 10.38
N VAL A 35 16.65 16.77 9.72
CA VAL A 35 16.72 15.39 10.20
C VAL A 35 17.67 14.64 9.28
N LEU A 36 18.75 14.11 9.87
CA LEU A 36 19.79 13.36 9.18
C LEU A 36 19.59 11.87 9.44
N THR A 37 19.52 11.09 8.36
CA THR A 37 19.26 9.65 8.41
C THR A 37 20.44 8.90 7.81
N PRO A 38 21.01 7.89 8.48
CA PRO A 38 22.03 7.05 7.89
C PRO A 38 21.42 6.20 6.77
N VAL A 39 22.16 6.02 5.67
CA VAL A 39 21.70 5.28 4.49
C VAL A 39 22.73 4.24 4.06
N ASN A 40 22.26 3.00 3.88
CA ASN A 40 23.07 1.89 3.40
C ASN A 40 23.02 1.77 1.86
N ASP A 41 21.97 2.30 1.23
CA ASP A 41 21.78 2.37 -0.22
C ASP A 41 21.64 3.84 -0.66
N PRO A 42 22.74 4.52 -1.02
CA PRO A 42 22.72 5.91 -1.44
C PRO A 42 21.93 6.16 -2.73
N ALA A 43 21.83 5.16 -3.62
CA ALA A 43 21.11 5.29 -4.88
C ALA A 43 19.60 5.33 -4.62
N ARG A 44 19.10 4.39 -3.79
CA ARG A 44 17.71 4.40 -3.31
C ARG A 44 17.39 5.66 -2.52
N ALA A 45 18.25 6.06 -1.59
CA ALA A 45 18.06 7.29 -0.81
C ALA A 45 17.98 8.55 -1.69
N THR A 46 18.85 8.66 -2.70
CA THR A 46 18.83 9.77 -3.65
C THR A 46 17.55 9.77 -4.48
N TRP A 47 17.11 8.60 -4.95
CA TRP A 47 15.86 8.48 -5.70
C TRP A 47 14.65 8.86 -4.83
N THR A 48 14.58 8.38 -3.58
CA THR A 48 13.50 8.70 -2.64
C THR A 48 13.42 10.20 -2.39
N ALA A 49 14.58 10.84 -2.15
CA ALA A 49 14.65 12.28 -1.99
C ALA A 49 14.18 13.04 -3.25
N GLN A 50 14.57 12.58 -4.44
CA GLN A 50 14.11 13.21 -5.68
C GLN A 50 12.60 13.11 -5.89
N VAL A 51 11.98 11.97 -5.56
CA VAL A 51 10.52 11.80 -5.64
C VAL A 51 9.83 12.72 -4.62
N MET A 52 10.24 12.65 -3.35
CA MET A 52 9.63 13.44 -2.27
C MET A 52 9.78 14.95 -2.47
N ASP A 53 10.86 15.41 -3.11
CA ASP A 53 11.06 16.83 -3.42
C ASP A 53 10.15 17.33 -4.55
N ARG A 54 9.67 16.45 -5.44
CA ARG A 54 8.78 16.78 -6.57
C ARG A 54 7.30 16.71 -6.22
N ILE A 55 6.86 15.69 -5.50
CA ILE A 55 5.43 15.44 -5.27
C ILE A 55 4.80 16.50 -4.37
N ARG A 56 3.54 16.82 -4.63
CA ARG A 56 2.74 17.74 -3.81
C ARG A 56 1.35 17.15 -3.60
N PRO A 57 1.20 16.17 -2.69
CA PRO A 57 -0.10 15.59 -2.39
C PRO A 57 -1.02 16.60 -1.71
N ASP A 58 -2.29 16.62 -2.11
CA ASP A 58 -3.28 17.54 -1.55
C ASP A 58 -3.52 17.24 -0.06
N GLY A 59 -3.43 18.24 0.82
CA GLY A 59 -3.72 18.10 2.25
C GLY A 59 -2.81 17.09 2.98
N VAL A 60 -1.60 16.86 2.47
CA VAL A 60 -0.57 16.04 3.11
C VAL A 60 0.74 16.81 3.06
N VAL A 61 1.36 17.01 4.22
CA VAL A 61 2.67 17.66 4.31
C VAL A 61 3.77 16.65 4.00
N VAL A 62 4.69 17.02 3.12
CA VAL A 62 5.89 16.24 2.80
C VAL A 62 7.13 17.07 3.17
N PRO A 63 8.08 16.54 3.97
CA PRO A 63 9.31 17.26 4.27
C PRO A 63 10.12 17.59 3.03
N ARG A 64 10.66 18.81 2.98
CA ARG A 64 11.59 19.23 1.95
C ARG A 64 12.88 18.41 2.07
N GLN A 65 13.35 17.89 0.96
CA GLN A 65 14.60 17.13 0.92
C GLN A 65 15.79 18.09 0.86
N LEU A 66 16.79 17.88 1.71
CA LEU A 66 17.93 18.78 1.84
C LEU A 66 19.09 18.27 0.98
N ARG A 67 19.75 19.20 0.29
CA ARG A 67 20.96 18.91 -0.47
C ARG A 67 22.19 19.24 0.36
N SER A 68 23.23 18.43 0.23
CA SER A 68 24.55 18.79 0.73
C SER A 68 25.09 20.03 0.03
N THR A 69 26.14 20.63 0.58
CA THR A 69 26.83 21.81 0.02
C THR A 69 27.36 21.60 -1.40
N ASP A 70 27.55 20.35 -1.81
CA ASP A 70 27.94 19.95 -3.18
C ASP A 70 26.75 19.57 -4.08
N GLY A 71 25.51 19.79 -3.61
CA GLY A 71 24.28 19.63 -4.38
C GLY A 71 23.68 18.22 -4.41
N ARG A 72 24.30 17.23 -3.75
CA ARG A 72 23.80 15.84 -3.67
C ARG A 72 22.73 15.66 -2.60
N TYR A 73 21.85 14.66 -2.75
CA TYR A 73 20.90 14.29 -1.68
C TYR A 73 21.50 13.28 -0.68
N ALA A 74 22.50 12.50 -1.10
CA ALA A 74 23.22 11.56 -0.24
C ALA A 74 24.72 11.87 -0.22
N MET A 75 25.30 12.00 0.97
CA MET A 75 26.72 12.27 1.18
C MET A 75 27.24 11.49 2.39
N GLY A 76 28.35 10.77 2.21
CA GLY A 76 29.03 10.10 3.33
C GLY A 76 28.19 9.06 4.06
N GLY A 77 27.22 8.44 3.40
CA GLY A 77 26.28 7.49 4.02
C GLY A 77 25.13 8.16 4.76
N TRP A 78 24.81 9.43 4.47
CA TRP A 78 23.71 10.17 5.08
C TRP A 78 22.84 10.88 4.04
N THR A 79 21.54 10.95 4.32
CA THR A 79 20.59 11.86 3.67
C THR A 79 20.03 12.84 4.69
N ALA A 80 19.44 13.94 4.23
CA ALA A 80 18.82 14.92 5.11
C ALA A 80 17.51 15.47 4.53
N ARG A 81 16.58 15.80 5.43
CA ARG A 81 15.25 16.36 5.15
C ARG A 81 14.88 17.39 6.21
N SER A 82 13.97 18.31 5.90
CA SER A 82 13.50 19.29 6.87
C SER A 82 12.76 18.60 8.02
N PHE A 83 13.02 19.03 9.25
CA PHE A 83 12.24 18.58 10.39
C PHE A 83 10.80 19.10 10.30
N VAL A 84 9.85 18.23 10.61
CA VAL A 84 8.43 18.55 10.78
C VAL A 84 8.03 18.13 12.19
N SER A 85 7.37 19.01 12.92
CA SER A 85 6.85 18.72 14.26
C SER A 85 5.68 17.74 14.20
N GLY A 86 5.44 17.07 15.33
CA GLY A 86 4.32 16.16 15.49
C GLY A 86 4.75 14.76 15.89
N HIS A 87 3.75 13.96 16.21
CA HIS A 87 3.89 12.59 16.69
C HIS A 87 2.89 11.67 15.99
N ARG A 88 3.13 10.35 16.04
CA ARG A 88 2.12 9.39 15.61
C ARG A 88 0.87 9.50 16.50
N ALA A 89 -0.30 9.27 15.93
CA ALA A 89 -1.57 9.33 16.64
C ALA A 89 -2.54 8.27 16.08
N PRO A 90 -3.50 7.78 16.87
CA PRO A 90 -4.49 6.79 16.43
C PRO A 90 -5.58 7.40 15.51
N ARG A 91 -5.15 8.14 14.48
CA ARG A 91 -6.00 8.81 13.47
C ARG A 91 -6.02 7.97 12.19
N PHE A 92 -6.35 6.68 12.30
CA PHE A 92 -6.11 5.68 11.26
C PHE A 92 -6.82 5.97 9.93
N ASP A 93 -8.06 6.50 9.99
CA ASP A 93 -8.77 6.92 8.77
C ASP A 93 -8.08 8.08 8.07
N GLU A 94 -7.47 9.00 8.83
CA GLU A 94 -6.72 10.11 8.24
C GLU A 94 -5.39 9.64 7.65
N VAL A 95 -4.73 8.66 8.27
CA VAL A 95 -3.56 8.00 7.69
C VAL A 95 -3.92 7.28 6.38
N ALA A 96 -5.05 6.55 6.36
CA ALA A 96 -5.54 5.90 5.15
C ALA A 96 -5.93 6.91 4.04
N ALA A 97 -6.58 8.01 4.39
CA ALA A 97 -6.88 9.08 3.45
C ALA A 97 -5.60 9.76 2.92
N ALA A 98 -4.61 10.00 3.79
CA ALA A 98 -3.30 10.52 3.40
C ALA A 98 -2.56 9.57 2.46
N ALA A 99 -2.70 8.25 2.66
CA ALA A 99 -2.13 7.23 1.79
C ALA A 99 -2.67 7.36 0.36
N LEU A 100 -3.98 7.55 0.20
CA LEU A 100 -4.60 7.74 -1.11
C LEU A 100 -4.16 9.05 -1.78
N ARG A 101 -4.06 10.15 -1.01
CA ARG A 101 -3.57 11.46 -1.50
C ARG A 101 -2.10 11.39 -1.93
N LEU A 102 -1.27 10.70 -1.16
CA LEU A 102 0.14 10.47 -1.50
C LEU A 102 0.27 9.61 -2.76
N ASN A 103 -0.47 8.48 -2.84
CA ASN A 103 -0.45 7.60 -3.99
C ASN A 103 -0.95 8.31 -5.26
N ALA A 104 -1.96 9.18 -5.15
CA ALA A 104 -2.41 10.00 -6.28
C ALA A 104 -1.31 10.94 -6.81
N ALA A 105 -0.48 11.50 -5.92
CA ALA A 105 0.67 12.33 -6.31
C ALA A 105 1.85 11.53 -6.89
N LEU A 106 1.87 10.21 -6.74
CA LEU A 106 2.89 9.30 -7.28
C LEU A 106 2.49 8.70 -8.63
N VAL A 107 1.27 8.95 -9.12
CA VAL A 107 0.79 8.48 -10.43
C VAL A 107 1.74 8.95 -11.53
N GLY A 108 2.18 8.02 -12.38
CA GLY A 108 3.06 8.29 -13.52
C GLY A 108 4.55 8.21 -13.20
N GLU A 109 4.94 8.04 -11.94
CA GLU A 109 6.33 7.74 -11.58
C GLU A 109 6.73 6.36 -12.13
N PRO A 110 7.91 6.25 -12.79
CA PRO A 110 8.37 4.97 -13.33
C PRO A 110 8.75 4.02 -12.20
N ARG A 111 8.58 2.71 -12.42
CA ARG A 111 9.05 1.69 -11.48
C ARG A 111 10.57 1.81 -11.31
N PRO A 112 11.08 2.11 -10.11
CA PRO A 112 12.52 2.20 -9.89
C PRO A 112 13.18 0.83 -10.04
N ALA A 113 14.40 0.81 -10.57
CA ALA A 113 15.12 -0.43 -10.89
C ALA A 113 15.30 -1.35 -9.67
N PHE A 114 15.52 -0.79 -8.48
CA PHE A 114 15.69 -1.56 -7.24
C PHE A 114 14.40 -2.22 -6.73
N LEU A 115 13.21 -1.84 -7.24
CA LEU A 115 11.96 -2.54 -6.99
C LEU A 115 11.68 -3.63 -8.04
N SER A 116 12.58 -3.84 -9.01
CA SER A 116 12.41 -4.90 -10.01
C SER A 116 12.60 -6.26 -9.35
N THR A 117 11.64 -7.16 -9.60
CA THR A 117 11.57 -8.51 -9.05
C THR A 117 12.53 -9.50 -9.70
N ALA A 118 13.25 -9.11 -10.75
CA ALA A 118 14.25 -9.99 -11.32
C ALA A 118 15.39 -10.13 -10.29
N PRO A 119 15.67 -11.34 -9.77
CA PRO A 119 16.97 -11.55 -9.17
C PRO A 119 17.94 -11.19 -10.29
N SER A 120 18.75 -10.15 -10.09
CA SER A 120 20.07 -10.20 -10.71
C SER A 120 20.57 -11.59 -10.34
N GLY A 121 20.87 -12.47 -11.30
CA GLY A 121 21.28 -13.87 -11.02
C GLY A 121 22.51 -14.01 -10.09
N VAL A 122 22.97 -12.89 -9.55
CA VAL A 122 23.79 -12.73 -8.36
C VAL A 122 22.87 -12.75 -7.14
N ALA A 123 22.76 -13.91 -6.49
CA ALA A 123 22.28 -13.96 -5.11
C ALA A 123 23.06 -12.92 -4.28
N PRO A 124 22.40 -12.09 -3.46
CA PRO A 124 23.09 -11.22 -2.54
C PRO A 124 24.04 -12.09 -1.69
N ARG A 125 25.32 -11.71 -1.61
CA ARG A 125 26.28 -12.47 -0.81
C ARG A 125 25.73 -12.57 0.62
N ALA A 126 25.63 -13.80 1.13
CA ALA A 126 25.24 -14.05 2.52
C ALA A 126 26.07 -13.14 3.45
N GLY A 127 25.39 -12.27 4.19
CA GLY A 127 25.99 -11.23 5.04
C GLY A 127 25.83 -9.77 4.56
N VAL A 128 25.10 -9.49 3.47
CA VAL A 128 24.95 -8.14 2.87
C VAL A 128 23.48 -7.72 2.65
N LEU A 129 22.51 -8.43 3.24
CA LEU A 129 21.09 -8.05 3.14
C LEU A 129 20.73 -7.08 4.25
N GLY A 130 20.14 -5.94 3.88
CA GLY A 130 19.54 -5.01 4.85
C GLY A 130 18.05 -5.30 5.06
N ASP A 131 17.47 -4.70 6.10
CA ASP A 131 16.04 -4.83 6.42
C ASP A 131 15.15 -4.56 5.19
N ALA A 132 15.48 -3.53 4.41
CA ALA A 132 14.72 -3.17 3.23
C ALA A 132 14.66 -4.28 2.17
N ASP A 133 15.69 -5.14 2.09
CA ASP A 133 15.70 -6.29 1.19
C ASP A 133 14.84 -7.44 1.75
N LEU A 134 14.83 -7.61 3.08
CA LEU A 134 13.97 -8.59 3.76
C LEU A 134 12.49 -8.22 3.61
N PHE A 135 12.14 -6.94 3.80
CA PHE A 135 10.79 -6.44 3.54
C PHE A 135 10.40 -6.62 2.07
N ALA A 136 11.29 -6.30 1.12
CA ALA A 136 11.02 -6.51 -0.30
C ALA A 136 10.82 -7.99 -0.65
N ALA A 137 11.62 -8.89 -0.08
CA ALA A 137 11.45 -10.34 -0.26
C ALA A 137 10.10 -10.82 0.27
N ALA A 138 9.71 -10.40 1.48
CA ALA A 138 8.41 -10.72 2.06
C ALA A 138 7.24 -10.14 1.25
N GLU A 139 7.35 -8.91 0.74
CA GLU A 139 6.32 -8.31 -0.11
C GLU A 139 6.19 -9.07 -1.43
N ASN A 140 7.30 -9.43 -2.07
CA ASN A 140 7.25 -10.21 -3.31
C ASN A 140 6.70 -11.62 -3.07
N ALA A 141 7.07 -12.28 -1.96
CA ALA A 141 6.53 -13.58 -1.56
C ALA A 141 5.01 -13.54 -1.34
N ALA A 142 4.49 -12.46 -0.74
CA ALA A 142 3.05 -12.32 -0.49
C ALA A 142 2.22 -12.25 -1.79
N TRP A 143 2.84 -11.80 -2.89
CA TRP A 143 2.22 -11.63 -4.20
C TRP A 143 2.54 -12.76 -5.19
N ALA A 144 3.61 -13.53 -4.96
CA ALA A 144 3.98 -14.66 -5.79
C ALA A 144 2.99 -15.83 -5.63
N ASP A 145 2.72 -16.55 -6.72
CA ASP A 145 1.91 -17.78 -6.69
C ASP A 145 2.55 -18.82 -5.75
N ASP A 146 3.87 -19.01 -5.88
CA ASP A 146 4.72 -19.79 -4.98
C ASP A 146 5.76 -18.86 -4.31
N PRO A 147 5.72 -18.68 -2.98
CA PRO A 147 6.66 -17.81 -2.26
C PRO A 147 8.04 -18.42 -2.02
N THR A 148 8.25 -19.70 -2.39
CA THR A 148 9.46 -20.47 -2.02
C THR A 148 10.75 -19.81 -2.53
N GLU A 149 10.75 -19.28 -3.75
CA GLU A 149 11.93 -18.64 -4.34
C GLU A 149 12.35 -17.39 -3.57
N GLN A 150 11.38 -16.52 -3.25
CA GLN A 150 11.63 -15.24 -2.59
C GLN A 150 12.07 -15.44 -1.13
N LEU A 151 11.43 -16.38 -0.42
CA LEU A 151 11.77 -16.69 0.96
C LEU A 151 13.08 -17.47 1.08
N GLY A 152 13.34 -18.41 0.16
CA GLY A 152 14.60 -19.17 0.13
C GLY A 152 15.84 -18.30 -0.08
N ALA A 153 15.69 -17.10 -0.66
CA ALA A 153 16.78 -16.14 -0.82
C ALA A 153 17.18 -15.43 0.48
N VAL A 154 16.31 -15.42 1.50
CA VAL A 154 16.50 -14.63 2.73
C VAL A 154 16.39 -15.45 4.02
N MET A 155 15.89 -16.68 3.96
CA MET A 155 15.75 -17.58 5.10
C MET A 155 16.85 -18.65 5.11
N ASP A 156 17.37 -18.95 6.31
CA ASP A 156 18.25 -20.10 6.52
C ASP A 156 17.40 -21.37 6.69
N ALA A 157 17.38 -22.22 5.66
CA ALA A 157 16.64 -23.48 5.67
C ALA A 157 17.13 -24.49 6.73
N SER A 158 18.32 -24.29 7.30
CA SER A 158 18.87 -25.13 8.36
C SER A 158 18.55 -24.63 9.77
N ALA A 159 18.08 -23.39 9.91
CA ALA A 159 17.73 -22.82 11.19
C ALA A 159 16.44 -23.43 11.75
N VAL A 160 16.44 -23.76 13.04
CA VAL A 160 15.21 -24.15 13.75
C VAL A 160 14.45 -22.87 14.11
N PRO A 161 13.24 -22.64 13.55
CA PRO A 161 12.50 -21.42 13.86
C PRO A 161 12.00 -21.41 15.30
N ARG A 162 11.86 -20.21 15.86
CA ARG A 162 11.11 -19.96 17.09
C ARG A 162 9.65 -20.36 16.90
N GLU A 163 8.94 -20.67 17.98
CA GLU A 163 7.56 -21.20 17.93
C GLU A 163 6.57 -20.27 17.20
N ASP A 164 6.58 -18.98 17.52
CA ASP A 164 5.80 -17.92 16.85
C ASP A 164 6.18 -17.74 15.37
N VAL A 165 7.47 -17.86 15.01
CA VAL A 165 7.90 -17.84 13.61
C VAL A 165 7.36 -19.05 12.84
N ALA A 166 7.44 -20.25 13.43
CA ALA A 166 6.87 -21.46 12.84
C ALA A 166 5.34 -21.35 12.69
N ALA A 167 4.65 -20.79 13.70
CA ALA A 167 3.21 -20.55 13.67
C ALA A 167 2.83 -19.53 12.58
N ALA A 168 3.61 -18.44 12.43
CA ALA A 168 3.40 -17.45 11.39
C ALA A 168 3.54 -18.04 9.99
N MET A 169 4.57 -18.87 9.76
CA MET A 169 4.77 -19.57 8.50
C MET A 169 3.64 -20.56 8.18
N ALA A 170 3.21 -21.35 9.17
CA ALA A 170 2.08 -22.26 9.00
C ALA A 170 0.78 -21.50 8.68
N LYS A 171 0.55 -20.36 9.34
CA LYS A 171 -0.62 -19.52 9.10
C LYS A 171 -0.56 -18.86 7.72
N ALA A 172 0.60 -18.38 7.27
CA ALA A 172 0.78 -17.87 5.92
C ALA A 172 0.48 -18.95 4.87
N ALA A 173 0.99 -20.17 5.06
CA ALA A 173 0.72 -21.32 4.18
C ALA A 173 -0.79 -21.63 4.07
N ALA A 174 -1.55 -21.48 5.15
CA ALA A 174 -3.00 -21.67 5.14
C ALA A 174 -3.78 -20.54 4.44
N LEU A 175 -3.21 -19.33 4.33
CA LEU A 175 -3.82 -18.17 3.69
C LEU A 175 -3.50 -18.07 2.19
N ILE A 176 -2.36 -18.59 1.75
CA ILE A 176 -1.92 -18.59 0.35
C ILE A 176 -3.02 -19.08 -0.63
N PRO A 177 -3.69 -20.23 -0.39
CA PRO A 177 -4.71 -20.74 -1.32
C PRO A 177 -5.98 -19.87 -1.41
N LEU A 178 -6.16 -18.91 -0.49
CA LEU A 178 -7.32 -18.02 -0.49
C LEU A 178 -7.12 -16.78 -1.37
N ARG A 179 -5.92 -16.62 -1.95
CA ARG A 179 -5.65 -15.53 -2.89
C ARG A 179 -6.41 -15.74 -4.18
N ALA A 180 -7.01 -14.67 -4.65
CA ALA A 180 -7.59 -14.52 -5.98
C ALA A 180 -6.82 -13.43 -6.75
N PRO A 181 -6.95 -13.38 -8.09
CA PRO A 181 -6.38 -12.29 -8.89
C PRO A 181 -6.82 -10.91 -8.39
N VAL A 182 -5.94 -9.92 -8.55
CA VAL A 182 -6.20 -8.50 -8.26
C VAL A 182 -6.19 -7.78 -9.61
N ALA A 183 -7.26 -7.05 -9.91
CA ALA A 183 -7.44 -6.39 -11.21
C ALA A 183 -6.93 -4.94 -11.19
N ALA A 184 -6.90 -4.30 -10.03
CA ALA A 184 -6.41 -2.94 -9.87
C ALA A 184 -4.94 -2.82 -10.36
N PRO A 185 -4.60 -1.76 -11.12
CA PRO A 185 -3.27 -1.64 -11.73
C PRO A 185 -2.21 -1.26 -10.70
N ASP A 186 -1.01 -1.81 -10.87
CA ASP A 186 0.15 -1.44 -10.07
C ASP A 186 0.69 -0.05 -10.44
N GLN A 187 1.17 0.66 -9.42
CA GLN A 187 1.95 1.89 -9.55
C GLN A 187 2.91 2.04 -8.37
N LEU A 188 3.67 3.13 -8.34
CA LEU A 188 4.44 3.49 -7.15
C LEU A 188 3.48 3.90 -6.02
N VAL A 189 3.59 3.22 -4.88
CA VAL A 189 2.78 3.47 -3.67
C VAL A 189 3.65 3.46 -2.42
N HIS A 190 3.08 3.86 -1.29
CA HIS A 190 3.75 3.86 0.01
C HIS A 190 3.53 2.54 0.80
N GLY A 191 4.60 1.95 1.33
CA GLY A 191 4.59 0.66 2.04
C GLY A 191 4.51 0.72 3.57
N ASP A 192 4.58 1.89 4.19
CA ASP A 192 4.49 2.03 5.66
C ASP A 192 3.86 3.35 6.13
N MET A 193 2.60 3.61 5.74
CA MET A 193 1.95 4.88 6.08
C MET A 193 1.78 5.08 7.58
N LEU A 194 1.52 4.01 8.33
CA LEU A 194 1.33 4.07 9.77
C LEU A 194 2.62 4.44 10.52
N GLY A 195 3.76 3.88 10.11
CA GLY A 195 5.06 4.20 10.67
C GLY A 195 5.56 5.60 10.31
N CYS A 196 5.21 6.09 9.13
CA CYS A 196 5.74 7.32 8.53
C CYS A 196 4.82 8.56 8.63
N THR A 197 3.64 8.48 9.25
CA THR A 197 2.73 9.63 9.36
C THR A 197 2.73 10.24 10.76
N VAL A 198 2.94 11.55 10.86
CA VAL A 198 2.85 12.33 12.11
C VAL A 198 1.81 13.42 12.03
N PHE A 199 1.33 13.84 13.20
CA PHE A 199 0.34 14.90 13.36
C PHE A 199 0.84 15.94 14.36
N ASP A 200 0.67 17.22 14.02
CA ASP A 200 0.89 18.35 14.93
C ASP A 200 -0.46 19.00 15.26
N GLY A 201 -1.06 18.57 16.37
CA GLY A 201 -2.40 19.00 16.75
C GLY A 201 -3.44 18.71 15.66
N SER A 202 -4.16 19.73 15.22
CA SER A 202 -5.19 19.65 14.18
C SER A 202 -4.68 19.97 12.77
N ALA A 203 -3.36 20.10 12.58
CA ALA A 203 -2.79 20.32 11.25
C ALA A 203 -2.96 19.08 10.34
N ASP A 204 -2.75 19.29 9.04
CA ASP A 204 -2.70 18.22 8.05
C ASP A 204 -1.65 17.16 8.42
N PRO A 205 -1.87 15.87 8.10
CA PRO A 205 -0.90 14.82 8.33
C PRO A 205 0.41 15.10 7.57
N ALA A 206 1.55 14.81 8.21
CA ALA A 206 2.84 14.86 7.58
C ALA A 206 3.40 13.45 7.35
N VAL A 207 3.71 13.11 6.10
CA VAL A 207 4.36 11.84 5.74
C VAL A 207 5.86 12.10 5.67
N VAL A 208 6.60 11.64 6.68
CA VAL A 208 7.99 12.04 6.92
C VAL A 208 9.03 11.24 6.14
N ASP A 209 8.62 10.11 5.57
CA ASP A 209 9.44 9.24 4.74
C ASP A 209 8.65 8.65 3.58
N LEU A 210 9.34 8.07 2.60
CA LEU A 210 8.72 7.26 1.55
C LEU A 210 9.35 5.87 1.56
N VAL A 211 8.54 4.87 1.91
CA VAL A 211 8.85 3.45 1.73
C VAL A 211 8.25 2.99 0.40
N PRO A 212 9.04 2.88 -0.68
CA PRO A 212 8.47 2.67 -2.01
C PRO A 212 8.07 1.20 -2.22
N ALA A 213 6.88 0.99 -2.76
CA ALA A 213 6.38 -0.31 -3.22
C ALA A 213 5.75 -0.16 -4.62
N TRP A 214 5.67 -1.24 -5.39
CA TRP A 214 5.06 -1.23 -6.73
C TRP A 214 3.81 -2.11 -6.73
N ARG A 215 2.66 -1.56 -6.35
CA ARG A 215 1.41 -2.29 -6.06
C ARG A 215 0.17 -1.43 -6.36
N PRO A 216 -1.06 -1.96 -6.28
CA PRO A 216 -2.26 -1.16 -6.47
C PRO A 216 -2.42 -0.11 -5.38
N THR A 217 -3.10 1.00 -5.67
CA THR A 217 -3.23 2.14 -4.73
C THR A 217 -3.81 1.77 -3.37
N GLY A 218 -4.74 0.80 -3.34
CA GLY A 218 -5.33 0.29 -2.10
C GLY A 218 -4.35 -0.45 -1.19
N TRP A 219 -3.16 -0.83 -1.69
CA TRP A 219 -2.14 -1.54 -0.92
C TRP A 219 -1.70 -0.77 0.33
N SER A 220 -1.42 0.52 0.18
CA SER A 220 -1.02 1.38 1.30
C SER A 220 -2.10 1.47 2.39
N VAL A 221 -3.37 1.49 1.99
CA VAL A 221 -4.50 1.49 2.91
C VAL A 221 -4.64 0.11 3.58
N ALA A 222 -4.55 -0.98 2.83
CA ALA A 222 -4.66 -2.32 3.37
C ALA A 222 -3.57 -2.61 4.42
N LEU A 223 -2.33 -2.21 4.17
CA LEU A 223 -1.24 -2.28 5.14
C LEU A 223 -1.55 -1.44 6.38
N THR A 224 -1.96 -0.19 6.21
CA THR A 224 -2.34 0.69 7.32
C THR A 224 -3.40 0.05 8.21
N VAL A 225 -4.45 -0.53 7.62
CA VAL A 225 -5.53 -1.18 8.37
C VAL A 225 -5.03 -2.42 9.11
N VAL A 226 -4.28 -3.31 8.44
CA VAL A 226 -3.71 -4.52 9.06
C VAL A 226 -2.82 -4.16 10.24
N ASP A 227 -1.91 -3.20 10.06
CA ASP A 227 -0.95 -2.80 11.10
C ASP A 227 -1.64 -2.09 12.27
N ALA A 228 -2.63 -1.25 11.96
CA ALA A 228 -3.36 -0.50 12.98
C ALA A 228 -4.16 -1.44 13.89
N VAL A 229 -4.84 -2.44 13.32
CA VAL A 229 -5.61 -3.44 14.09
C VAL A 229 -4.67 -4.42 14.80
N ALA A 230 -3.55 -4.81 14.18
CA ALA A 230 -2.61 -5.75 14.80
C ALA A 230 -1.89 -5.14 16.01
N TRP A 231 -1.46 -3.87 15.92
CA TRP A 231 -0.48 -3.32 16.86
C TRP A 231 -0.81 -1.93 17.42
N SER A 232 -1.79 -1.22 16.89
CA SER A 232 -2.07 0.17 17.30
C SER A 232 -3.43 0.39 17.96
N GLY A 233 -4.17 -0.68 18.25
CA GLY A 233 -5.45 -0.62 18.97
C GLY A 233 -6.61 -0.10 18.14
N ALA A 234 -6.54 -0.19 16.80
CA ALA A 234 -7.70 0.08 15.96
C ALA A 234 -8.78 -0.98 16.14
N GLU A 235 -10.04 -0.55 16.01
CA GLU A 235 -11.22 -1.42 16.04
C GLU A 235 -11.35 -2.20 14.72
N ASP A 236 -12.03 -3.35 14.75
CA ASP A 236 -12.18 -4.22 13.58
C ASP A 236 -13.04 -3.59 12.48
N GLU A 237 -13.90 -2.63 12.82
CA GLU A 237 -14.71 -1.85 11.89
C GLU A 237 -13.86 -1.08 10.88
N LEU A 238 -12.57 -0.85 11.17
CA LEU A 238 -11.63 -0.22 10.24
C LEU A 238 -11.48 -1.02 8.93
N PHE A 239 -11.63 -2.36 8.96
CA PHE A 239 -11.65 -3.18 7.75
C PHE A 239 -12.81 -2.84 6.81
N ASP A 240 -13.95 -2.43 7.39
CA ASP A 240 -15.19 -2.22 6.64
C ASP A 240 -15.29 -0.81 6.06
N ARG A 241 -14.70 0.20 6.73
CA ARG A 241 -14.67 1.61 6.30
C ARG A 241 -14.07 1.81 4.91
N TRP A 242 -13.05 1.02 4.57
CA TRP A 242 -12.31 1.11 3.30
C TRP A 242 -12.65 -0.01 2.31
N SER A 243 -13.68 -0.81 2.61
CA SER A 243 -14.10 -1.96 1.79
C SER A 243 -14.62 -1.61 0.38
N HIS A 244 -14.86 -0.33 0.13
CA HIS A 244 -15.24 0.24 -1.17
C HIS A 244 -14.06 0.34 -2.15
N LEU A 245 -12.81 0.23 -1.68
CA LEU A 245 -11.63 0.24 -2.54
C LEU A 245 -11.59 -1.01 -3.45
N PRO A 246 -11.13 -0.88 -4.70
CA PRO A 246 -10.98 -2.02 -5.61
C PRO A 246 -10.12 -3.14 -4.99
N ASP A 247 -10.58 -4.38 -5.13
CA ASP A 247 -9.88 -5.59 -4.67
C ASP A 247 -9.50 -5.60 -3.17
N PHE A 248 -10.09 -4.73 -2.34
CA PHE A 248 -9.58 -4.46 -1.00
C PHE A 248 -9.48 -5.69 -0.09
N THR A 249 -10.44 -6.62 -0.18
CA THR A 249 -10.37 -7.89 0.57
C THR A 249 -9.14 -8.73 0.20
N GLN A 250 -8.76 -8.74 -1.08
CA GLN A 250 -7.57 -9.45 -1.56
C GLN A 250 -6.27 -8.69 -1.24
N LEU A 251 -6.33 -7.37 -1.12
CA LEU A 251 -5.22 -6.55 -0.63
C LEU A 251 -4.98 -6.75 0.87
N LEU A 252 -6.04 -6.83 1.68
CA LEU A 252 -5.96 -7.17 3.11
C LEU A 252 -5.34 -8.56 3.32
N LEU A 253 -5.77 -9.56 2.55
CA LEU A 253 -5.19 -10.91 2.60
C LEU A 253 -3.69 -10.89 2.32
N ARG A 254 -3.26 -10.19 1.26
CA ARG A 254 -1.84 -10.05 0.91
C ARG A 254 -1.06 -9.25 1.94
N ALA A 255 -1.65 -8.22 2.54
CA ALA A 255 -1.05 -7.43 3.62
C ALA A 255 -0.77 -8.28 4.86
N VAL A 256 -1.71 -9.15 5.24
CA VAL A 256 -1.52 -10.12 6.32
C VAL A 256 -0.41 -11.12 5.99
N ILE A 257 -0.45 -11.75 4.80
CA ILE A 257 0.58 -12.70 4.37
C ILE A 257 1.96 -12.04 4.37
N TYR A 258 2.05 -10.80 3.87
CA TYR A 258 3.26 -9.99 3.93
C TYR A 258 3.77 -9.82 5.36
N ARG A 259 2.92 -9.40 6.30
CA ARG A 259 3.35 -9.23 7.70
C ARG A 259 3.73 -10.55 8.38
N LEU A 260 3.11 -11.66 8.03
CA LEU A 260 3.52 -13.01 8.47
C LEU A 260 4.91 -13.36 7.96
N PHE A 261 5.20 -13.09 6.69
CA PHE A 261 6.54 -13.31 6.14
C PHE A 261 7.56 -12.35 6.74
N VAL A 262 7.24 -11.07 6.92
CA VAL A 262 8.10 -10.11 7.64
C VAL A 262 8.45 -10.62 9.03
N HIS A 263 7.47 -11.11 9.79
CA HIS A 263 7.70 -11.69 11.11
C HIS A 263 8.64 -12.89 11.06
N ALA A 264 8.60 -13.67 9.98
CA ALA A 264 9.47 -14.84 9.81
C ALA A 264 10.88 -14.51 9.31
N VAL A 265 11.05 -13.49 8.47
CA VAL A 265 12.35 -13.17 7.83
C VAL A 265 13.17 -12.13 8.60
N LEU A 266 12.55 -11.29 9.42
CA LEU A 266 13.28 -10.30 10.21
C LEU A 266 13.97 -10.96 11.41
N PRO A 267 15.31 -10.87 11.54
CA PRO A 267 16.04 -11.45 12.68
C PRO A 267 15.58 -10.89 14.04
N ASP A 268 15.24 -9.60 14.06
CA ASP A 268 14.82 -8.88 15.26
C ASP A 268 13.30 -8.90 15.47
N SER A 269 12.57 -9.77 14.76
CA SER A 269 11.14 -9.97 15.02
C SER A 269 10.93 -10.45 16.45
N ARG A 270 10.00 -9.81 17.15
CA ARG A 270 9.75 -10.05 18.57
C ARG A 270 8.49 -10.91 18.77
N PRO A 271 8.48 -11.87 19.71
CA PRO A 271 7.29 -12.68 20.01
C PRO A 271 6.05 -11.86 20.38
N GLU A 272 6.22 -10.68 20.96
CA GLU A 272 5.13 -9.80 21.36
C GLU A 272 4.33 -9.26 20.16
N ALA A 273 4.89 -9.29 18.94
CA ALA A 273 4.18 -8.91 17.73
C ALA A 273 3.19 -9.98 17.24
N TRP A 274 3.39 -11.25 17.65
CA TRP A 274 2.64 -12.39 17.14
C TRP A 274 1.14 -12.37 17.48
N PRO A 275 0.69 -12.14 18.73
CA PRO A 275 -0.74 -12.27 19.07
C PRO A 275 -1.66 -11.36 18.25
N GLY A 276 -1.23 -10.12 18.01
CA GLY A 276 -1.97 -9.17 17.17
C GLY A 276 -2.07 -9.64 15.71
N LEU A 277 -0.96 -10.14 15.17
CA LEU A 277 -0.89 -10.64 13.79
C LEU A 277 -1.70 -11.93 13.61
N GLU A 278 -1.66 -12.83 14.60
CA GLU A 278 -2.45 -14.06 14.62
C GLU A 278 -3.95 -13.77 14.56
N ARG A 279 -4.41 -12.83 15.40
CA ARG A 279 -5.81 -12.38 15.46
C ARG A 279 -6.26 -11.76 14.15
N VAL A 280 -5.51 -10.81 13.62
CA VAL A 280 -5.85 -10.13 12.35
C VAL A 280 -5.91 -11.13 11.19
N SER A 281 -5.03 -12.13 11.20
CA SER A 281 -5.04 -13.19 10.20
C SER A 281 -6.34 -14.00 10.21
N ASP A 282 -6.88 -14.34 11.38
CA ASP A 282 -8.15 -15.09 11.49
C ASP A 282 -9.34 -14.24 11.03
N ILE A 283 -9.35 -12.96 11.40
CA ILE A 283 -10.35 -11.99 10.99
C ILE A 283 -10.39 -11.86 9.45
N VAL A 284 -9.23 -11.73 8.82
CA VAL A 284 -9.12 -11.61 7.36
C VAL A 284 -9.48 -12.92 6.67
N LYS A 285 -9.06 -14.08 7.21
CA LYS A 285 -9.44 -15.40 6.71
C LYS A 285 -10.97 -15.54 6.62
N VAL A 286 -11.68 -15.24 7.70
CA VAL A 286 -13.15 -15.30 7.74
C VAL A 286 -13.78 -14.36 6.70
N ARG A 287 -13.26 -13.13 6.56
CA ARG A 287 -13.76 -12.15 5.57
C ARG A 287 -13.61 -12.62 4.13
N VAL A 288 -12.46 -13.21 3.79
CA VAL A 288 -12.20 -13.73 2.44
C VAL A 288 -13.11 -14.93 2.15
N SER A 289 -13.19 -15.90 3.07
CA SER A 289 -14.03 -17.10 2.90
C SER A 289 -15.53 -16.77 2.87
N GLY A 290 -16.00 -15.83 3.69
CA GLY A 290 -17.40 -15.40 3.68
C GLY A 290 -17.82 -14.61 2.44
N ARG A 291 -16.87 -14.11 1.62
CA ARG A 291 -17.17 -13.53 0.30
C ARG A 291 -17.18 -14.57 -0.80
N SER A 292 -16.27 -15.56 -0.78
CA SER A 292 -16.28 -16.65 -1.75
C SER A 292 -17.56 -17.48 -1.71
N ASP A 293 -18.12 -17.68 -0.51
CA ASP A 293 -19.38 -18.42 -0.36
C ASP A 293 -20.59 -17.67 -0.95
N ARG A 294 -20.55 -16.33 -0.97
CA ARG A 294 -21.61 -15.49 -1.55
C ARG A 294 -21.50 -15.41 -3.07
N SER A 295 -20.30 -15.26 -3.63
CA SER A 295 -20.12 -15.26 -5.09
C SER A 295 -20.45 -16.61 -5.72
N GLY A 296 -20.09 -17.71 -5.05
CA GLY A 296 -20.44 -19.06 -5.50
C GLY A 296 -21.91 -19.45 -5.32
N ALA A 297 -22.71 -18.65 -4.59
CA ALA A 297 -24.15 -18.83 -4.49
C ALA A 297 -24.90 -18.11 -5.62
N ASP A 298 -24.41 -16.94 -6.07
CA ASP A 298 -24.99 -16.18 -7.18
C ASP A 298 -24.79 -16.91 -8.53
N ASP A 299 -23.64 -17.54 -8.75
CA ASP A 299 -23.38 -18.35 -9.95
C ASP A 299 -24.30 -19.59 -10.05
N ARG A 300 -24.73 -20.13 -8.90
CA ARG A 300 -25.64 -21.30 -8.86
C ARG A 300 -27.11 -20.95 -9.13
N ILE A 301 -27.47 -19.67 -9.11
CA ILE A 301 -28.83 -19.21 -9.46
C ILE A 301 -28.94 -18.97 -10.99
N GLY A 302 -27.82 -18.84 -11.69
CA GLY A 302 -27.78 -18.63 -13.15
C GLY A 302 -27.93 -19.89 -14.02
N GLU A 303 -27.76 -21.09 -13.47
CA GLU A 303 -27.75 -22.34 -14.26
C GLU A 303 -29.09 -23.10 -14.28
N ASP A 304 -30.11 -22.69 -13.52
CA ASP A 304 -31.36 -23.48 -13.36
C ASP A 304 -32.59 -22.96 -14.14
N VAL A 305 -32.41 -22.12 -15.16
CA VAL A 305 -33.50 -21.72 -16.07
C VAL A 305 -33.19 -22.17 -17.50
N GLY A 306 -33.31 -23.48 -17.72
CA GLY A 306 -33.03 -24.15 -19.00
C GLY A 306 -33.91 -25.37 -19.28
N GLY A 307 -35.22 -25.16 -19.26
CA GLY A 307 -36.30 -25.92 -19.91
C GLY A 307 -36.08 -27.39 -20.30
N SER A 308 -36.72 -28.29 -19.53
CA SER A 308 -37.17 -29.60 -20.02
C SER A 308 -38.64 -29.51 -20.42
N THR A 309 -38.94 -29.60 -21.72
CA THR A 309 -40.14 -30.27 -22.25
C THR A 309 -39.86 -30.75 -23.67
N GLY A 310 -40.03 -32.05 -23.90
CA GLY A 310 -39.96 -32.66 -25.22
C GLY A 310 -41.34 -32.87 -25.84
N GLY A 311 -41.34 -33.25 -27.13
CA GLY A 311 -42.39 -34.06 -27.73
C GLY A 311 -43.08 -33.50 -28.98
N ASP A 312 -42.53 -33.87 -30.14
CA ASP A 312 -43.15 -34.23 -31.43
C ASP A 312 -44.49 -33.62 -31.90
N GLY A 313 -44.47 -33.18 -33.17
CA GLY A 313 -45.67 -32.97 -33.98
C GLY A 313 -45.36 -32.49 -35.40
N THR A 314 -45.42 -33.40 -36.37
CA THR A 314 -45.31 -33.16 -37.82
C THR A 314 -46.46 -32.29 -38.36
N GLY A 315 -46.17 -31.44 -39.35
CA GLY A 315 -47.20 -30.67 -40.06
C GLY A 315 -46.63 -29.75 -41.15
N GLN A 316 -46.69 -30.23 -42.38
CA GLN A 316 -46.37 -29.53 -43.63
C GLN A 316 -47.60 -28.74 -44.10
N GLU A 317 -47.44 -27.47 -44.53
CA GLU A 317 -48.19 -26.78 -45.62
C GLU A 317 -47.94 -25.25 -45.57
N THR A 318 -47.21 -24.69 -46.56
CA THR A 318 -47.67 -23.86 -47.70
C THR A 318 -47.95 -22.38 -47.41
N GLY A 319 -47.34 -21.50 -48.22
CA GLY A 319 -48.06 -20.37 -48.83
C GLY A 319 -47.59 -18.96 -48.50
N ARG A 320 -46.99 -18.31 -49.52
CA ARG A 320 -47.23 -16.92 -50.02
C ARG A 320 -47.08 -15.74 -49.05
N GLU A 321 -46.10 -14.86 -49.26
CA GLU A 321 -46.06 -13.71 -50.20
C GLU A 321 -46.73 -12.42 -49.69
N HIS A 322 -46.04 -11.31 -50.02
CA HIS A 322 -46.46 -9.90 -50.13
C HIS A 322 -46.33 -8.94 -48.94
N ASP A 323 -45.53 -7.90 -49.22
CA ASP A 323 -45.69 -6.44 -49.03
C ASP A 323 -46.11 -5.92 -47.64
N GLY A 324 -45.59 -4.80 -47.13
CA GLY A 324 -44.89 -3.69 -47.76
C GLY A 324 -45.27 -2.42 -46.98
N LEU A 325 -44.28 -1.53 -46.85
CA LEU A 325 -44.39 -0.07 -46.80
C LEU A 325 -44.97 0.68 -45.58
N ASP A 326 -44.35 1.86 -45.46
CA ASP A 326 -44.73 3.12 -44.81
C ASP A 326 -44.64 3.20 -43.27
N GLY A 327 -43.99 4.19 -42.66
CA GLY A 327 -43.62 5.52 -43.12
C GLY A 327 -44.30 6.58 -42.24
N LEU A 328 -43.61 7.71 -42.01
CA LEU A 328 -44.09 8.98 -41.43
C LEU A 328 -44.23 9.00 -39.89
N ASP A 329 -44.11 10.12 -39.17
CA ASP A 329 -43.47 11.44 -39.22
C ASP A 329 -43.96 12.16 -37.95
N GLY A 330 -43.34 13.29 -37.56
CA GLY A 330 -43.91 14.24 -36.56
C GLY A 330 -43.10 14.28 -35.25
N GLN A 331 -42.10 15.13 -35.02
CA GLN A 331 -42.04 16.61 -35.02
C GLN A 331 -42.81 17.30 -33.86
N ASP A 332 -42.08 18.26 -33.26
CA ASP A 332 -42.49 19.40 -32.41
C ASP A 332 -42.82 19.13 -30.93
N GLY A 333 -42.46 19.96 -29.94
CA GLY A 333 -41.84 21.30 -29.86
C GLY A 333 -41.31 21.49 -28.42
N GLN A 334 -40.18 22.19 -28.21
CA GLN A 334 -40.07 23.60 -27.76
C GLN A 334 -40.89 23.98 -26.52
N ASP A 335 -40.16 24.39 -25.47
CA ASP A 335 -40.32 25.61 -24.63
C ASP A 335 -39.59 25.36 -23.29
N GLY A 336 -38.64 26.17 -22.79
CA GLY A 336 -38.42 27.60 -22.97
C GLY A 336 -38.98 28.37 -21.77
N HIS A 337 -38.25 28.48 -20.66
CA HIS A 337 -38.45 29.57 -19.70
C HIS A 337 -37.15 30.01 -18.98
N SER A 338 -36.83 31.27 -19.24
CA SER A 338 -35.88 32.21 -18.64
C SER A 338 -36.18 32.52 -17.16
N GLY A 339 -35.17 32.74 -16.32
CA GLY A 339 -34.74 34.09 -15.86
C GLY A 339 -35.16 34.30 -14.39
N GLY A 340 -34.48 35.01 -13.49
CA GLY A 340 -33.25 35.80 -13.49
C GLY A 340 -33.00 36.33 -12.07
N GLU A 341 -31.77 36.83 -11.84
CA GLU A 341 -31.31 37.88 -10.91
C GLU A 341 -31.58 37.85 -9.39
N GLY A 342 -30.51 38.17 -8.63
CA GLY A 342 -30.56 38.63 -7.23
C GLY A 342 -29.18 38.67 -6.58
N ALA A 343 -28.57 39.86 -6.47
CA ALA A 343 -27.27 40.15 -5.87
C ALA A 343 -27.35 40.48 -4.34
N ASP A 344 -26.20 40.89 -3.78
CA ASP A 344 -25.87 41.31 -2.40
C ASP A 344 -25.64 40.19 -1.38
N GLY A 345 -24.62 40.21 -0.50
CA GLY A 345 -23.72 41.29 -0.09
C GLY A 345 -23.49 41.22 1.43
N ARG A 346 -22.25 40.90 1.84
CA ARG A 346 -21.57 41.12 3.15
C ARG A 346 -22.29 40.75 4.46
N ASP A 347 -21.64 39.89 5.25
CA ASP A 347 -20.91 40.25 6.48
C ASP A 347 -19.83 39.18 6.76
#